data_AF-A0A941TGL5-F1
#
_entry.id   AF-A0A941TGL5-F1
#
_cell.length_a   1.000
_cell.length_b   1.000
_cell.length_c   1.000
_cell.angle_alpha   90.00
_cell.angle_beta   90.00
_cell.angle_gamma   90.00
#
_symmetry.space_group_name_H-M   'P 1'
#
loop_
_entity.id
_entity.type
_entity.pdbx_description
1 polymer ?
#
loop_
_entity_poly.entity_id
_entity_poly.type
_entity_poly.pdbx_seq_one_letter_code
_entity_poly.pdbx_strand_id
1 'polypeptide(L)'
;MVMIWRGWGILALFVPLVWFLVPIFGFVIFQVYEPDSVKVTASFLRLEAAAQAAAALTLWLVTRYRAHAPAGADHFLFVPLRFWTWLIGLIAVVAFVASFLGLDFSA
;
A
#
# COMPACT_ATOMS: atom_id res chain seq x y z
N MET A 1 -26.08 3.56 10.57
CA MET A 1 -25.98 2.31 9.79
C MET A 1 -25.01 2.57 8.64
N VAL A 2 -23.81 2.00 8.79
CA VAL A 2 -22.59 2.02 7.97
C VAL A 2 -22.48 3.04 6.81
N MET A 3 -21.96 4.23 7.12
CA MET A 3 -21.54 5.23 6.12
C MET A 3 -20.34 4.78 5.25
N ILE A 4 -19.58 3.78 5.70
CA ILE A 4 -18.39 3.27 5.01
C ILE A 4 -18.73 2.59 3.66
N TRP A 5 -19.96 2.07 3.51
CA TRP A 5 -20.37 1.28 2.34
C TRP A 5 -20.93 2.10 1.16
N ARG A 6 -20.76 3.43 1.11
CA ARG A 6 -21.27 4.24 -0.02
C ARG A 6 -20.20 5.17 -0.59
N GLY A 7 -20.06 5.15 -1.93
CA GLY A 7 -19.27 6.11 -2.69
C GLY A 7 -17.75 5.96 -2.52
N TRP A 8 -17.08 7.08 -2.30
CA TRP A 8 -15.61 7.18 -2.28
C TRP A 8 -14.94 6.42 -1.13
N GLY A 9 -15.66 6.17 -0.03
CA GLY A 9 -15.14 5.42 1.12
C GLY A 9 -14.80 3.96 0.81
N ILE A 10 -15.59 3.30 -0.05
CA ILE A 10 -15.30 1.93 -0.52
C ILE A 10 -14.02 1.93 -1.38
N LEU A 11 -13.90 2.88 -2.31
CA LEU A 11 -12.74 2.96 -3.18
C LEU A 11 -11.46 3.26 -2.39
N ALA A 12 -11.54 4.17 -1.41
CA ALA A 12 -10.42 4.52 -0.56
C ALA A 12 -9.98 3.38 0.38
N LEU A 13 -10.88 2.44 0.71
CA LEU A 13 -10.55 1.32 1.59
C LEU A 13 -10.09 0.10 0.80
N PHE A 14 -10.89 -0.36 -0.17
CA PHE A 14 -10.68 -1.65 -0.83
C PHE A 14 -9.59 -1.60 -1.89
N VAL A 15 -9.45 -0.50 -2.64
CA VAL A 15 -8.45 -0.44 -3.72
C VAL A 15 -7.02 -0.46 -3.16
N PRO A 16 -6.69 0.29 -2.09
CA PRO A 16 -5.38 0.15 -1.43
C PRO A 16 -5.19 -1.23 -0.82
N LEU A 17 -6.26 -1.82 -0.24
CA LEU A 17 -6.21 -3.14 0.37
C LEU A 17 -5.76 -4.24 -0.62
N VAL A 18 -6.19 -4.14 -1.89
CA VAL A 18 -5.74 -5.07 -2.95
C VAL A 18 -4.22 -5.04 -3.10
N TRP A 19 -3.61 -3.85 -3.01
CA TRP A 19 -2.15 -3.73 -3.09
C TRP A 19 -1.44 -4.37 -1.90
N PHE A 20 -2.03 -4.39 -0.70
CA PHE A 20 -1.47 -5.11 0.45
C PHE A 20 -1.49 -6.65 0.27
N LEU A 21 -2.36 -7.18 -0.59
CA LEU A 21 -2.41 -8.62 -0.86
C LEU A 21 -1.31 -9.08 -1.84
N VAL A 22 -0.91 -8.21 -2.77
CA VAL A 22 0.13 -8.50 -3.78
C VAL A 22 1.43 -9.04 -3.17
N PRO A 23 2.04 -8.40 -2.15
CA PRO A 23 3.28 -8.90 -1.56
C PRO A 23 3.09 -10.24 -0.82
N ILE A 24 1.92 -10.49 -0.22
CA ILE A 24 1.61 -11.78 0.44
C ILE A 24 1.66 -12.92 -0.59
N PHE A 25 1.02 -12.76 -1.74
CA PHE A 25 1.06 -13.76 -2.80
C PHE A 25 2.46 -13.86 -3.43
N GLY A 26 3.14 -12.72 -3.61
CA GLY A 26 4.50 -12.69 -4.15
C GLY A 26 5.51 -13.41 -3.28
N PHE A 27 5.40 -13.31 -1.95
CA PHE A 27 6.27 -14.04 -1.02
C PHE A 27 6.19 -15.55 -1.20
N VAL A 28 4.96 -16.09 -1.29
CA VAL A 28 4.73 -17.52 -1.52
C VAL A 28 5.35 -17.96 -2.85
N ILE A 29 5.19 -17.15 -3.91
CA ILE A 29 5.76 -17.45 -5.23
C ILE A 29 7.29 -17.43 -5.17
N PHE A 30 7.90 -16.40 -4.59
CA PHE A 30 9.37 -16.28 -4.54
C PHE A 30 10.02 -17.43 -3.78
N GLN A 31 9.41 -17.90 -2.69
CA GLN A 31 9.91 -19.06 -1.95
C GLN A 31 9.86 -20.37 -2.74
N VAL A 32 8.95 -20.51 -3.71
CA VAL A 32 8.83 -21.73 -4.53
C VAL A 32 9.89 -21.79 -5.62
N TYR A 33 10.30 -20.64 -6.17
CA TYR A 33 11.14 -20.61 -7.37
C TYR A 33 12.60 -20.18 -7.14
N GLU A 34 12.91 -19.51 -6.03
CA GLU A 34 14.27 -19.03 -5.74
C GLU A 34 14.82 -19.67 -4.46
N PRO A 35 15.91 -20.46 -4.55
CA PRO A 35 16.51 -21.14 -3.39
C PRO A 35 17.37 -20.22 -2.51
N ASP A 36 17.77 -19.05 -3.02
CA ASP A 36 18.60 -18.08 -2.31
C ASP A 36 17.73 -17.13 -1.48
N SER A 37 17.77 -17.28 -0.16
CA SER A 37 16.97 -16.50 0.79
C SER A 37 17.24 -14.99 0.71
N VAL A 38 18.48 -14.58 0.38
CA VAL A 38 18.84 -13.16 0.28
C VAL A 38 18.17 -12.53 -0.95
N LYS A 39 18.15 -13.26 -2.07
CA LYS A 39 17.45 -12.82 -3.29
C LYS A 39 15.94 -12.80 -3.11
N VAL A 40 15.37 -13.77 -2.39
CA VAL A 40 13.94 -13.80 -2.04
C VAL A 40 13.59 -12.56 -1.22
N THR A 41 14.35 -12.26 -0.16
CA THR A 41 14.13 -11.08 0.69
C THR A 41 14.23 -9.78 -0.11
N ALA A 42 15.27 -9.61 -0.93
CA ALA A 42 15.42 -8.41 -1.76
C ALA A 42 14.26 -8.26 -2.78
N SER A 43 13.83 -9.35 -3.42
CA SER A 43 12.74 -9.34 -4.39
C SER A 43 11.39 -9.05 -3.73
N PHE A 44 11.15 -9.63 -2.55
CA PHE A 44 10.00 -9.33 -1.72
C PHE A 44 9.96 -7.86 -1.32
N LEU A 45 11.06 -7.30 -0.83
CA LEU A 45 11.12 -5.88 -0.44
C LEU A 45 10.87 -4.92 -1.61
N ARG A 46 11.33 -5.27 -2.82
CA ARG A 46 11.00 -4.49 -4.04
C ARG A 46 9.53 -4.57 -4.40
N LEU A 47 8.94 -5.77 -4.30
CA LEU A 47 7.52 -5.97 -4.55
C LEU A 47 6.66 -5.22 -3.53
N GLU A 48 7.02 -5.31 -2.25
CA GLU A 48 6.41 -4.56 -1.14
C GLU A 48 6.49 -3.06 -1.42
N ALA A 49 7.67 -2.55 -1.76
CA ALA A 49 7.85 -1.14 -2.10
C ALA A 49 6.94 -0.70 -3.26
N ALA A 50 6.89 -1.49 -4.34
CA ALA A 50 6.03 -1.18 -5.49
C ALA A 50 4.54 -1.22 -5.12
N ALA A 51 4.13 -2.20 -4.33
CA ALA A 51 2.75 -2.34 -3.86
C ALA A 51 2.33 -1.17 -2.95
N GLN A 52 3.18 -0.80 -1.99
CA GLN A 52 2.93 0.34 -1.11
C GLN A 52 2.92 1.67 -1.88
N ALA A 53 3.81 1.85 -2.86
CA ALA A 53 3.79 3.01 -3.73
C ALA A 53 2.49 3.10 -4.55
N ALA A 54 2.01 1.97 -5.08
CA ALA A 54 0.73 1.91 -5.79
C ALA A 54 -0.46 2.19 -4.84
N ALA A 55 -0.45 1.66 -3.62
CA ALA A 55 -1.44 1.96 -2.60
C ALA A 55 -1.50 3.45 -2.27
N ALA A 56 -0.34 4.08 -2.03
CA ALA A 56 -0.22 5.51 -1.78
C ALA A 56 -0.72 6.34 -2.96
N LEU A 57 -0.29 6.01 -4.19
CA LEU A 57 -0.75 6.71 -5.39
C LEU A 57 -2.28 6.63 -5.54
N THR A 58 -2.85 5.46 -5.29
CA THR A 58 -4.30 5.26 -5.42
C THR A 58 -5.06 6.05 -4.35
N LEU A 59 -4.60 6.03 -3.10
CA LEU A 59 -5.16 6.87 -2.02
C LEU A 59 -5.04 8.36 -2.33
N TRP A 60 -3.90 8.79 -2.86
CA TRP A 60 -3.68 10.18 -3.25
C TRP A 60 -4.66 10.62 -4.33
N LEU A 61 -4.84 9.81 -5.38
CA LEU A 61 -5.81 10.09 -6.44
C LEU A 61 -7.23 10.18 -5.87
N VAL A 62 -7.65 9.17 -5.11
CA VAL A 62 -8.99 9.11 -4.51
C VAL A 62 -9.26 10.32 -3.59
N THR A 63 -8.32 10.66 -2.72
CA THR A 63 -8.46 11.83 -1.83
C THR A 63 -8.44 13.15 -2.59
N ARG A 64 -7.64 13.28 -3.65
CA ARG A 64 -7.57 14.47 -4.50
C ARG A 64 -8.85 14.67 -5.33
N TYR A 65 -9.38 13.62 -5.94
CA TYR A 65 -10.66 13.68 -6.65
C TYR A 65 -11.81 13.99 -5.68
N ARG A 66 -11.83 13.38 -4.49
CA ARG A 66 -12.84 13.67 -3.48
C ARG A 66 -12.84 15.13 -3.02
N ALA A 67 -11.67 15.75 -2.92
CA ALA A 67 -11.54 17.16 -2.52
C ALA A 67 -12.23 18.13 -3.50
N HIS A 68 -12.44 17.73 -4.75
CA HIS A 68 -13.15 18.51 -5.77
C HIS A 68 -14.64 18.14 -5.87
N ALA A 69 -15.11 17.15 -5.11
CA ALA A 69 -16.51 16.75 -5.06
C ALA A 69 -17.24 17.46 -3.90
N PRO A 70 -18.56 17.71 -4.00
CA PRO A 70 -19.35 18.30 -2.93
C PRO A 70 -19.14 17.59 -1.59
N ALA A 71 -19.13 18.35 -0.49
CA ALA A 71 -18.98 17.77 0.84
C ALA A 71 -20.20 16.88 1.18
N GLY A 72 -20.00 15.56 1.18
CA GLY A 72 -20.95 14.57 1.68
C GLY A 72 -20.61 14.07 3.09
N ALA A 73 -21.42 13.13 3.58
CA ALA A 73 -21.32 12.52 4.92
C ALA A 73 -20.01 11.73 5.17
N ASP A 74 -19.19 11.52 4.15
CA ASP A 74 -17.91 10.80 4.18
C ASP A 74 -16.71 11.70 4.54
N HIS A 75 -16.90 13.02 4.67
CA HIS A 75 -15.80 13.99 4.85
C HIS A 75 -14.90 13.72 6.08
N PHE A 76 -15.48 13.23 7.18
CA PHE A 76 -14.73 12.90 8.41
C PHE A 76 -13.70 11.75 8.20
N LEU A 77 -13.99 10.80 7.32
CA LEU A 77 -13.08 9.69 7.01
C LEU A 77 -11.95 10.11 6.05
N PHE A 78 -12.16 11.17 5.27
CA PHE A 78 -11.20 11.61 4.26
C PHE A 78 -9.98 12.34 4.81
N VAL A 79 -10.14 13.08 5.92
CA VAL A 79 -9.05 13.80 6.56
C VAL A 79 -7.90 12.86 6.97
N PRO A 80 -8.14 11.77 7.74
CA PRO A 80 -7.06 10.84 8.08
C PRO A 80 -6.48 10.15 6.84
N LEU A 81 -7.30 9.73 5.86
CA LEU A 81 -6.82 9.05 4.64
C LEU A 81 -5.79 9.86 3.84
N ARG A 82 -5.91 11.19 3.85
CA ARG A 82 -4.91 12.09 3.25
C ARG A 82 -3.55 11.98 3.94
N PHE A 83 -3.52 11.82 5.27
CA PHE A 83 -2.27 11.63 6.01
C PHE A 83 -1.71 10.20 5.82
N TRP A 84 -2.58 9.19 5.75
CA TRP A 84 -2.18 7.80 5.47
C TRP A 84 -1.43 7.64 4.16
N THR A 85 -1.78 8.43 3.14
CA THR A 85 -1.05 8.47 1.85
C THR A 85 0.45 8.68 2.05
N TRP A 86 0.84 9.62 2.92
CA TRP A 86 2.24 9.93 3.18
C TRP A 86 2.93 8.86 4.01
N LEU A 87 2.24 8.29 4.99
CA LEU A 87 2.78 7.19 5.79
C LEU A 87 3.05 5.96 4.91
N ILE A 88 2.11 5.59 4.05
CA ILE A 88 2.25 4.47 3.12
C ILE A 88 3.37 4.74 2.10
N GLY A 89 3.45 5.97 1.58
CA GLY A 89 4.55 6.39 0.71
C GLY A 89 5.92 6.30 1.39
N LEU A 90 6.01 6.65 2.67
CA LEU A 90 7.24 6.50 3.45
C LEU A 90 7.63 5.03 3.60
N ILE A 91 6.68 4.14 3.91
CA ILE A 91 6.92 2.69 3.99
C ILE A 91 7.44 2.16 2.65
N ALA A 92 6.87 2.61 1.52
CA ALA A 92 7.35 2.24 0.19
C ALA A 92 8.81 2.63 -0.04
N VAL A 93 9.21 3.85 0.34
CA VAL A 93 10.60 4.32 0.22
C VAL A 93 11.52 3.51 1.13
N VAL A 94 11.13 3.24 2.37
CA VAL A 94 11.93 2.45 3.32
C VAL A 94 12.13 1.03 2.79
N ALA A 95 11.08 0.36 2.33
CA ALA A 95 11.16 -0.97 1.74
C ALA A 95 12.05 -0.99 0.49
N PHE A 96 11.95 0.03 -0.36
CA PHE A 96 12.79 0.16 -1.55
C PHE A 96 14.26 0.27 -1.17
N VAL A 97 14.61 1.18 -0.25
CA VAL A 97 15.99 1.37 0.22
C VAL A 97 16.51 0.09 0.90
N ALA A 98 15.70 -0.53 1.77
CA ALA A 98 16.03 -1.79 2.44
C ALA A 98 16.38 -2.91 1.44
N SER A 99 15.73 -2.93 0.27
CA SER A 99 15.99 -3.93 -0.77
C SER A 99 17.40 -3.86 -1.39
N PHE A 100 18.11 -2.74 -1.26
CA PHE A 100 19.50 -2.58 -1.71
C PHE A 100 20.52 -2.77 -0.60
N LEU A 101 20.09 -2.62 0.67
CA LEU A 101 20.97 -2.73 1.83
C LEU A 101 21.14 -4.17 2.32
N GLY A 102 20.40 -5.13 1.76
CA GLY A 102 20.49 -6.54 2.16
C GLY A 102 20.06 -6.78 3.60
N LEU A 103 19.07 -6.02 4.09
CA LEU A 103 18.53 -6.20 5.43
C LEU A 103 17.87 -7.58 5.53
N ASP A 104 18.55 -8.50 6.19
CA ASP A 104 18.04 -9.82 6.52
C ASP A 104 17.23 -9.72 7.83
N PHE A 105 15.92 -9.97 7.76
CA PHE A 105 15.02 -9.89 8.91
C PHE A 105 14.95 -11.21 9.68
N SER A 106 15.89 -12.13 9.46
CA SER A 106 15.95 -13.46 10.07
C SER A 106 16.65 -13.51 11.45
N ALA A 107 16.90 -12.36 12.08
CA ALA A 107 17.50 -12.27 13.42
C ALA A 107 16.50 -12.58 14.56
#